data_AF-A0A8C0YE02-F1
#
_entry.id   AF-A0A8C0YE02-F1
#
_cell.length_a   1.000
_cell.length_b   1.000
_cell.length_c   1.000
_cell.angle_alpha   90.00
_cell.angle_beta   90.00
_cell.angle_gamma   90.00
#
_symmetry.space_group_name_H-M   'P 1'
#
loop_
_entity.id
_entity.type
_entity.pdbx_description
1 polymer ?
#
loop_
_entity_poly.entity_id
_entity_poly.type
_entity_poly.pdbx_seq_one_letter_code
_entity_poly.pdbx_strand_id
1 'polypeptide(L)'
;MLTNKFQICIYSLYIYGVCLTTVLTDLLPSEEMKIAWVALFLSAHCELTLTLIRKHIFVNNSKIWSDAQRFCRENYADLSTIDSHEELTRFKSDSNDQKANSTDSWVGLKKLSVDGQWVWSDGSREISMPWKPGQPDYPDTCCGTRVPVYALYFSICYVYVI
;
A
#
# COMPACT_ATOMS: atom_id res chain seq x y z
N MET A 1 7.04 22.71 8.30
CA MET A 1 6.59 22.84 9.72
C MET A 1 6.44 21.45 10.36
N LEU A 2 6.84 21.26 11.62
CA LEU A 2 6.66 19.99 12.37
C LEU A 2 5.20 19.84 12.84
N THR A 3 4.30 19.41 11.96
CA THR A 3 2.90 19.13 12.35
C THR A 3 2.74 17.68 12.76
N ASN A 4 2.08 17.44 13.89
CA ASN A 4 1.67 16.09 14.27
C ASN A 4 0.44 15.70 13.44
N LYS A 5 0.54 14.58 12.72
CA LYS A 5 -0.55 13.98 11.95
C LYS A 5 -0.58 12.48 12.24
N PHE A 6 -1.69 11.83 11.95
CA PHE A 6 -1.74 10.37 11.97
C PHE A 6 -0.83 9.80 10.89
N GLN A 7 -0.69 8.48 10.82
CA GLN A 7 0.15 7.84 9.81
C GLN A 7 -0.51 6.59 9.26
N ILE A 8 -0.16 6.29 8.02
CA ILE A 8 -0.59 5.09 7.34
C ILE A 8 0.66 4.24 7.14
N CYS A 9 0.66 3.04 7.70
CA CYS A 9 1.78 2.11 7.62
C CYS A 9 1.48 0.96 6.65
N ILE A 10 2.51 0.37 6.07
CA ILE A 10 2.40 -0.82 5.21
C ILE A 10 2.56 -2.06 6.07
N TYR A 11 1.60 -2.97 6.01
CA TYR A 11 1.71 -4.33 6.50
C TYR A 11 1.87 -5.30 5.32
N SER A 12 2.93 -6.11 5.34
CA SER A 12 3.22 -7.07 4.26
C SER A 12 2.54 -8.40 4.55
N LEU A 13 1.59 -8.79 3.70
CA LEU A 13 0.97 -10.10 3.72
C LEU A 13 1.65 -10.98 2.67
N TYR A 14 2.20 -12.10 3.12
CA TYR A 14 2.74 -13.14 2.25
C TYR A 14 1.67 -14.21 2.09
N ILE A 15 1.04 -14.25 0.91
CA ILE A 15 0.12 -15.33 0.58
C ILE A 15 0.91 -16.41 -0.14
N TYR A 16 0.98 -17.59 0.48
CA TYR A 16 1.46 -18.80 -0.19
C TYR A 16 0.38 -19.25 -1.18
N GLY A 17 0.69 -19.24 -2.48
CA GLY A 17 -0.27 -19.53 -3.55
C GLY A 17 -1.03 -20.85 -3.33
N VAL A 18 -2.36 -20.80 -3.36
CA VAL A 18 -3.23 -21.99 -3.37
C VAL A 18 -3.48 -22.39 -4.83
N CYS A 19 -3.25 -23.67 -5.13
CA CYS A 19 -3.31 -24.27 -6.46
C CYS A 19 -4.72 -24.17 -7.08
N LEU A 20 -4.81 -23.59 -8.29
CA LEU A 20 -6.05 -23.42 -9.07
C LEU A 20 -6.45 -24.72 -9.79
N THR A 21 -6.68 -25.83 -9.08
CA THR A 21 -7.03 -27.12 -9.72
C THR A 21 -8.47 -27.57 -9.52
N THR A 22 -9.32 -26.82 -8.81
CA THR A 22 -10.70 -27.26 -8.51
C THR A 22 -11.66 -27.21 -9.70
N VAL A 23 -11.26 -26.72 -10.88
CA VAL A 23 -12.18 -26.56 -12.03
C VAL A 23 -12.12 -27.72 -13.03
N LEU A 24 -11.11 -28.59 -12.98
CA LEU A 24 -10.87 -29.61 -14.02
C LEU A 24 -11.23 -31.06 -13.63
N THR A 25 -11.66 -31.33 -12.39
CA THR A 25 -12.01 -32.70 -11.96
C THR A 25 -13.41 -33.17 -12.37
N ASP A 26 -14.27 -32.29 -12.87
CA ASP A 26 -15.67 -32.63 -13.20
C ASP A 26 -15.87 -33.21 -14.61
N LEU A 27 -14.80 -33.38 -15.37
CA LEU A 27 -14.84 -33.93 -16.72
C LEU A 27 -13.74 -34.97 -16.88
N LEU A 28 -13.98 -36.21 -16.44
CA LEU A 28 -13.63 -37.47 -17.14
C LEU A 28 -13.98 -38.72 -16.30
N PRO A 29 -14.44 -39.83 -16.94
CA PRO A 29 -14.99 -41.00 -16.27
C PRO A 29 -13.93 -42.13 -16.05
N SER A 30 -14.14 -42.94 -15.00
CA SER A 30 -13.53 -44.25 -14.68
C SER A 30 -12.41 -44.30 -13.61
N GLU A 31 -12.49 -45.32 -12.75
CA GLU A 31 -11.81 -45.46 -11.45
C GLU A 31 -10.33 -45.90 -11.52
N GLU A 32 -9.83 -46.42 -12.65
CA GLU A 32 -8.59 -47.21 -12.64
C GLU A 32 -7.32 -46.42 -12.99
N MET A 33 -7.43 -45.20 -13.51
CA MET A 33 -6.26 -44.36 -13.85
C MET A 33 -5.89 -43.34 -12.77
N LYS A 34 -6.61 -43.31 -11.64
CA LYS A 34 -6.51 -42.23 -10.64
C LYS A 34 -5.15 -42.15 -9.95
N ILE A 35 -4.50 -43.28 -9.65
CA ILE A 35 -3.31 -43.29 -8.79
C ILE A 35 -2.05 -42.80 -9.53
N ALA A 36 -1.90 -43.15 -10.81
CA ALA A 36 -0.73 -42.75 -11.60
C ALA A 36 -0.76 -41.27 -12.00
N TRP A 37 -1.93 -40.73 -12.31
CA TRP A 37 -2.08 -39.30 -12.64
C TRP A 37 -2.06 -38.42 -11.39
N VAL A 38 -2.63 -38.86 -10.26
CA VAL A 38 -2.51 -38.14 -8.97
C VAL A 38 -1.05 -37.98 -8.56
N ALA A 39 -0.22 -39.01 -8.72
CA ALA A 39 1.21 -38.93 -8.43
C ALA A 39 1.98 -37.98 -9.38
N LEU A 40 1.62 -37.96 -10.67
CA LEU A 40 2.23 -37.06 -11.67
C LEU A 40 1.77 -35.60 -11.52
N PHE A 41 0.51 -35.36 -11.12
CA PHE A 41 -0.02 -34.04 -10.81
C PHE A 41 0.50 -33.48 -9.48
N LEU A 42 0.77 -34.33 -8.47
CA LEU A 42 1.38 -33.94 -7.20
C LEU A 42 2.83 -33.44 -7.34
N SER A 43 3.55 -33.86 -8.39
CA SER A 43 4.91 -33.39 -8.66
C SER A 43 5.00 -32.18 -9.60
N ALA A 44 3.90 -31.76 -10.23
CA ALA A 44 4.01 -30.85 -11.37
C ALA A 44 3.93 -29.36 -11.00
N HIS A 45 3.00 -28.85 -10.18
CA HIS A 45 2.94 -27.40 -9.95
C HIS A 45 2.42 -27.03 -8.55
N CYS A 46 3.27 -27.16 -7.54
CA CYS A 46 3.25 -26.23 -6.41
C CYS A 46 4.29 -25.15 -6.71
N GLU A 47 3.93 -24.20 -7.57
CA GLU A 47 4.68 -22.95 -7.57
C GLU A 47 4.31 -22.25 -6.27
N LEU A 48 5.25 -22.27 -5.33
CA LEU A 48 5.18 -21.46 -4.13
C LEU A 48 5.40 -20.00 -4.57
N THR A 49 4.44 -19.41 -5.28
CA THR A 49 4.51 -17.99 -5.61
C THR A 49 4.24 -17.23 -4.32
N LEU A 50 5.29 -16.63 -3.75
CA LEU A 50 5.14 -15.64 -2.70
C LEU A 50 4.58 -14.37 -3.34
N THR A 51 3.26 -14.21 -3.28
CA THR A 51 2.65 -12.94 -3.68
C THR A 51 2.71 -12.01 -2.47
N LEU A 52 3.53 -10.97 -2.57
CA LEU A 52 3.56 -9.87 -1.60
C LEU A 52 2.36 -8.97 -1.85
N ILE A 53 1.40 -8.98 -0.92
CA ILE A 53 0.30 -8.03 -0.90
C ILE A 53 0.56 -7.03 0.22
N ARG A 54 0.69 -5.75 -0.16
CA ARG A 54 0.76 -4.65 0.80
C ARG A 54 -0.66 -4.29 1.25
N LYS A 55 -0.84 -4.24 2.58
CA LYS A 55 -2.04 -3.75 3.24
C LYS A 55 -1.74 -2.43 3.95
N HIS A 56 -2.61 -1.44 3.80
CA HIS A 56 -2.41 -0.11 4.38
C HIS A 56 -3.13 0.01 5.73
N ILE A 57 -2.40 0.23 6.81
CA ILE A 57 -2.92 0.28 8.18
C ILE A 57 -3.01 1.74 8.65
N PHE A 58 -4.20 2.18 9.04
CA PHE A 58 -4.46 3.56 9.47
C PHE A 58 -4.27 3.68 10.98
N VAL A 59 -3.20 4.35 11.41
CA VAL A 59 -2.80 4.41 12.81
C VAL A 59 -3.20 5.75 13.43
N ASN A 60 -4.11 5.71 14.40
CA ASN A 60 -4.60 6.86 15.15
C ASN A 60 -3.65 7.26 16.29
N ASN A 61 -2.40 7.62 15.97
CA ASN A 61 -1.40 8.09 16.92
C ASN A 61 -0.59 9.21 16.26
N SER A 62 -0.80 10.48 16.63
CA SER A 62 -0.24 11.60 15.89
C SER A 62 1.27 11.79 16.13
N LYS A 63 2.03 11.96 15.04
CA LYS A 63 3.50 12.10 15.05
C LYS A 63 3.97 13.07 13.96
N ILE A 64 5.18 13.59 14.10
CA ILE A 64 5.89 14.26 13.00
C ILE A 64 6.34 13.23 11.95
N TRP A 65 6.54 13.63 10.70
CA TRP A 65 6.81 12.70 9.58
C TRP A 65 7.96 11.72 9.87
N SER A 66 9.07 12.19 10.43
CA SER A 66 10.23 11.34 10.76
C SER A 66 9.93 10.31 11.84
N ASP A 67 9.16 10.69 12.85
CA ASP A 67 8.77 9.78 13.94
C ASP A 67 7.64 8.84 13.51
N ALA A 68 6.76 9.27 12.61
CA ALA A 68 5.78 8.43 11.95
C ALA A 68 6.47 7.34 11.11
N GLN A 69 7.51 7.73 10.35
CA GLN A 69 8.32 6.77 9.59
C GLN A 69 9.02 5.77 10.51
N ARG A 70 9.68 6.25 11.56
CA ARG A 70 10.32 5.38 12.55
C ARG A 70 9.32 4.41 13.15
N PHE A 71 8.16 4.91 13.58
CA PHE A 71 7.10 4.09 14.15
C PHE A 71 6.61 3.00 13.18
N CYS A 72 6.38 3.35 11.90
CA CYS A 72 5.96 2.35 10.92
C CYS A 72 7.06 1.31 10.64
N ARG A 73 8.34 1.67 10.68
CA ARG A 73 9.45 0.71 10.51
C ARG A 73 9.68 -0.19 11.73
N GLU A 74 9.35 0.29 12.92
CA GLU A 74 9.45 -0.48 14.16
C GLU A 74 8.30 -1.47 14.35
N ASN A 75 7.09 -1.12 13.89
CA ASN A 75 5.87 -1.89 14.16
C ASN A 75 5.26 -2.56 12.91
N TYR A 76 5.66 -2.11 11.73
CA TYR A 76 5.15 -2.54 10.42
C TYR A 76 6.33 -2.59 9.43
N ALA A 77 6.10 -2.43 8.12
CA ALA A 77 7.19 -2.37 7.13
C ALA A 77 7.76 -0.95 6.97
N ASP A 78 6.95 0.01 6.53
CA ASP A 78 7.33 1.43 6.40
C ASP A 78 6.05 2.30 6.32
N LEU A 79 6.19 3.61 6.17
CA LEU A 79 5.09 4.48 5.77
C LEU A 79 4.51 4.05 4.42
N SER A 80 3.21 4.26 4.26
CA SER A 80 2.45 3.92 3.06
C SER A 80 3.03 4.57 1.80
N THR A 81 3.50 3.75 0.88
CA THR A 81 3.86 4.11 -0.49
C THR A 81 2.71 3.76 -1.42
N ILE A 82 2.59 4.45 -2.56
CA ILE A 82 1.59 4.13 -3.59
C ILE A 82 2.30 4.24 -4.94
N ASP A 83 2.76 3.10 -5.45
CA ASP A 83 3.58 3.04 -6.68
C ASP A 83 2.80 2.56 -7.92
N SER A 84 1.54 2.13 -7.75
CA SER A 84 0.75 1.58 -8.84
C SER A 84 -0.74 1.87 -8.68
N HIS A 85 -1.49 1.81 -9.79
CA HIS A 85 -2.94 1.96 -9.76
C HIS A 85 -3.64 0.81 -8.99
N GLU A 86 -3.03 -0.37 -8.99
CA GLU A 86 -3.52 -1.50 -8.22
C GLU A 86 -3.35 -1.26 -6.71
N GLU A 87 -2.18 -0.79 -6.28
CA GLU A 87 -1.94 -0.41 -4.89
C GLU A 87 -2.87 0.73 -4.45
N LEU A 88 -3.12 1.70 -5.33
CA LEU A 88 -4.10 2.74 -5.07
C LEU A 88 -5.50 2.18 -4.78
N THR A 89 -5.93 1.20 -5.58
CA THR A 89 -7.24 0.57 -5.41
C THR A 89 -7.31 -0.15 -4.05
N ARG A 90 -6.24 -0.85 -3.67
CA ARG A 90 -6.10 -1.49 -2.36
C ARG A 90 -6.11 -0.47 -1.21
N PHE A 91 -5.34 0.60 -1.33
CA PHE A 91 -5.32 1.69 -0.36
C PHE A 91 -6.72 2.24 -0.06
N LYS A 92 -7.54 2.45 -1.10
CA LYS A 92 -8.93 2.91 -0.95
C LYS A 92 -9.82 1.86 -0.27
N SER A 93 -9.67 0.59 -0.66
CA SER A 93 -10.39 -0.52 -0.01
C SER A 93 -10.05 -0.61 1.48
N ASP A 94 -8.76 -0.63 1.82
CA ASP A 94 -8.27 -0.70 3.18
C ASP A 94 -8.75 0.47 4.05
N SER A 95 -8.81 1.67 3.47
CA SER A 95 -9.39 2.86 4.12
C SER A 95 -10.85 2.67 4.50
N ASN A 96 -11.65 2.09 3.59
CA ASN A 96 -13.07 1.87 3.82
C ASN A 96 -13.29 0.73 4.83
N ASP A 97 -12.54 -0.36 4.69
CA ASP A 97 -12.64 -1.56 5.55
C ASP A 97 -12.29 -1.23 7.01
N GLN A 98 -11.29 -0.38 7.23
CA GLN A 98 -10.91 0.10 8.56
C GLN A 98 -11.78 1.25 9.08
N LYS A 99 -12.79 1.69 8.32
CA LYS A 99 -13.64 2.85 8.65
C LYS A 99 -12.80 4.06 9.06
N ALA A 100 -11.73 4.30 8.32
CA ALA A 100 -10.75 5.30 8.70
C ALA A 100 -11.38 6.70 8.70
N ASN A 101 -11.17 7.45 9.78
CA ASN A 101 -11.84 8.73 10.01
C ASN A 101 -11.28 9.85 9.13
N SER A 102 -12.10 10.89 8.93
CA SER A 102 -11.78 12.07 8.12
C SER A 102 -10.62 12.91 8.67
N THR A 103 -9.39 12.43 8.52
CA THR A 103 -8.21 12.96 9.21
C THR A 103 -6.99 13.02 8.31
N ASP A 104 -6.13 13.98 8.60
CA ASP A 104 -4.87 14.18 7.88
C ASP A 104 -3.84 13.15 8.37
N SER A 105 -3.27 12.39 7.44
CA SER A 105 -2.33 11.31 7.74
C SER A 105 -1.09 11.39 6.86
N TRP A 106 0.07 11.07 7.44
CA TRP A 106 1.34 10.93 6.74
C TRP A 106 1.34 9.72 5.82
N VAL A 107 1.93 9.92 4.65
CA VAL A 107 2.32 8.88 3.69
C VAL A 107 3.83 8.93 3.49
N GLY A 108 4.40 7.91 2.84
CA GLY A 108 5.84 7.77 2.63
C GLY A 108 6.44 8.79 1.67
N LEU A 109 5.66 9.68 1.08
CA LEU A 109 6.13 10.63 0.09
C LEU A 109 6.87 11.81 0.74
N LYS A 110 8.13 12.02 0.31
CA LYS A 110 8.96 13.15 0.71
C LYS A 110 9.74 13.73 -0.46
N LYS A 111 10.19 14.97 -0.35
CA LYS A 111 11.21 15.55 -1.22
C LYS A 111 12.59 15.37 -0.62
N LEU A 112 13.59 15.18 -1.47
CA LEU A 112 14.99 15.14 -1.06
C LEU A 112 15.55 16.54 -0.73
N SER A 113 15.00 17.59 -1.34
CA SER A 113 15.35 19.00 -1.11
C SER A 113 14.17 19.89 -1.53
N VAL A 114 14.22 21.19 -1.24
CA VAL A 114 13.14 22.15 -1.59
C VAL A 114 12.81 22.10 -3.09
N ASP A 115 13.85 22.11 -3.93
CA ASP A 115 13.78 21.99 -5.39
C ASP A 115 13.96 20.54 -5.89
N GLY A 116 13.91 19.58 -4.96
CA GLY A 116 14.19 18.18 -5.21
C GLY A 116 12.99 17.41 -5.75
N GLN A 117 13.28 16.22 -6.27
CA GLN A 117 12.26 15.28 -6.70
C GLN A 117 11.52 14.67 -5.50
N TRP A 118 10.24 14.36 -5.73
CA TRP A 118 9.46 13.53 -4.82
C TRP A 118 9.94 12.09 -4.90
N VAL A 119 10.18 11.49 -3.75
CA VAL A 119 10.58 10.10 -3.58
C VAL A 119 9.76 9.47 -2.48
N TRP A 120 9.49 8.18 -2.64
CA TRP A 120 8.86 7.39 -1.60
C TRP A 120 9.88 7.00 -0.52
N SER A 121 9.37 6.63 0.65
CA SER A 121 10.18 6.24 1.81
C SER A 121 10.97 4.95 1.58
N ASP A 122 10.51 4.11 0.65
CA ASP A 122 11.19 2.90 0.16
C ASP A 122 12.27 3.19 -0.89
N GLY A 123 12.42 4.45 -1.31
CA GLY A 123 13.39 4.87 -2.33
C GLY A 123 12.90 4.76 -3.77
N SER A 124 11.67 4.27 -4.00
CA SER A 124 11.06 4.27 -5.32
C SER A 124 10.77 5.71 -5.79
N ARG A 125 10.88 5.92 -7.11
CA ARG A 125 10.53 7.21 -7.72
C ARG A 125 9.02 7.37 -7.73
N GLU A 126 8.57 8.61 -7.63
CA GLU A 126 7.17 8.94 -7.84
C GLU A 126 6.74 8.56 -9.27
N ILE A 127 5.58 7.91 -9.38
CA ILE A 127 5.00 7.48 -10.65
C ILE A 127 3.70 8.29 -10.82
N SER A 128 3.85 9.57 -11.22
CA SER A 128 2.77 10.47 -11.64
C SER A 128 1.55 10.48 -10.72
N MET A 129 1.66 11.15 -9.58
CA MET A 129 0.53 11.32 -8.68
C MET A 129 -0.44 12.39 -9.17
N PRO A 130 -1.76 12.17 -9.03
CA PRO A 130 -2.75 13.19 -9.31
C PRO A 130 -2.72 14.25 -8.20
N TRP A 131 -1.89 15.26 -8.40
CA TRP A 131 -1.85 16.43 -7.54
C TRP A 131 -3.16 17.21 -7.64
N LYS A 132 -3.55 17.90 -6.57
CA LYS A 132 -4.59 18.94 -6.71
C LYS A 132 -4.06 20.03 -7.65
N PRO A 133 -4.92 20.69 -8.44
CA PRO A 133 -4.55 21.92 -9.11
C PRO A 133 -3.91 22.89 -8.10
N GLY A 134 -2.71 23.39 -8.42
CA GLY A 134 -1.94 24.26 -7.53
C GLY A 134 -1.11 23.55 -6.45
N GLN A 135 -1.00 22.22 -6.45
CA GLN A 135 -0.08 21.46 -5.60
C GLN A 135 1.04 20.83 -6.43
N PRO A 136 2.25 20.69 -5.87
CA PRO A 136 2.65 21.09 -4.52
C PRO A 136 2.87 22.61 -4.36
N ASP A 137 2.33 23.22 -3.30
CA ASP A 137 2.51 24.64 -2.98
C ASP A 137 3.46 24.80 -1.77
N TYR A 138 4.50 25.62 -1.90
CA TYR A 138 5.45 26.00 -0.83
C TYR A 138 6.38 24.88 -0.24
N PRO A 139 7.45 25.21 0.53
CA PRO A 139 8.71 24.45 0.57
C PRO A 139 8.70 23.21 1.48
N ASP A 140 7.53 22.70 1.88
CA ASP A 140 7.48 21.52 2.72
C ASP A 140 8.01 20.29 1.97
N THR A 141 8.90 19.55 2.62
CA THR A 141 9.57 18.38 2.06
C THR A 141 8.84 17.07 2.35
N CYS A 142 7.68 17.09 3.00
CA CYS A 142 6.94 15.88 3.39
C CYS A 142 5.45 16.05 3.04
N CYS A 143 4.83 15.01 2.47
CA CYS A 143 3.44 15.09 2.03
C CYS A 143 2.49 14.24 2.91
N GLY A 144 1.31 14.79 3.19
CA GLY A 144 0.21 14.07 3.82
C GLY A 144 -0.98 13.87 2.87
N THR A 145 -1.86 12.93 3.22
CA THR A 145 -3.15 12.71 2.57
C THR A 145 -4.30 12.87 3.56
N ARG A 146 -5.50 13.16 3.06
CA ARG A 146 -6.72 13.19 3.88
C ARG A 146 -7.53 11.93 3.60
N VAL A 147 -7.83 11.22 4.67
CA VAL A 147 -8.65 10.00 4.68
C VAL A 147 -10.11 10.40 4.92
N PRO A 148 -11.14 9.61 4.56
CA PRO A 148 -11.13 8.53 3.58
C PRO A 148 -10.76 9.05 2.19
N VAL A 149 -9.98 8.27 1.44
CA VAL A 149 -9.46 8.71 0.13
C VAL A 149 -10.49 8.43 -0.97
N TYR A 150 -11.45 9.35 -1.11
CA TYR A 150 -12.49 9.28 -2.14
C TYR A 150 -11.98 9.68 -3.54
N ALA A 151 -10.99 10.55 -3.59
CA ALA A 151 -10.22 10.90 -4.78
C ALA A 151 -8.77 11.14 -4.34
N LEU A 152 -7.79 10.72 -5.15
CA LEU A 152 -6.39 11.00 -4.85
C LEU A 152 -6.14 12.49 -5.05
N TYR A 153 -6.45 13.24 -4.02
CA TYR A 153 -5.99 14.59 -3.92
C TYR A 153 -5.12 14.62 -2.68
N PHE A 154 -3.82 14.40 -2.86
CA PHE A 154 -2.82 14.62 -1.81
C PHE A 154 -2.98 16.06 -1.36
N SER A 155 -3.70 16.24 -0.25
CA SER A 155 -4.32 17.52 0.08
C SER A 155 -3.35 18.42 0.82
N ILE A 156 -2.17 17.96 1.21
CA ILE A 156 -1.44 18.60 2.31
C ILE A 156 0.06 18.63 2.07
N CYS A 157 0.48 19.59 1.25
CA CYS A 157 1.46 20.57 1.71
C CYS A 157 0.67 21.84 2.05
N TYR A 158 0.10 21.93 3.26
CA TYR A 158 -0.59 23.16 3.71
C TYR A 158 0.41 24.01 4.50
N VAL A 159 0.71 25.21 4.00
CA VAL A 159 0.87 26.39 4.86
C VAL A 159 -0.54 26.92 5.12
N TYR A 160 -0.92 27.05 6.39
CA TYR A 160 -2.13 27.76 6.76
C TYR A 160 -2.02 29.22 6.28
N VAL A 161 -3.01 29.69 5.52
CA VAL A 161 -3.34 31.12 5.47
C VAL A 161 -4.86 31.24 5.66
N ILE A 162 -5.18 32.13 6.61
CA ILE A 162 -6.45 32.42 7.29
C ILE A 162 -7.66 32.47 6.36
#